data_AF-A0A957C2X5-F1
#
_entry.id   AF-A0A957C2X5-F1
#
_cell.length_a   1.000
_cell.length_b   1.000
_cell.length_c   1.000
_cell.angle_alpha   90.00
_cell.angle_beta   90.00
_cell.angle_gamma   90.00
#
_symmetry.space_group_name_H-M   'P 1'
#
loop_
_entity.id
_entity.type
_entity.pdbx_description
1 polymer ?
#
loop_
_entity_poly.entity_id
_entity_poly.type
_entity_poly.pdbx_seq_one_letter_code
_entity_poly.pdbx_strand_id
1 'polypeptide(L)'
;MSETAPVTPTKRPLNRIVILTLLLAIVLVGGFLRFMSLNWDDFAGLHPDERFLTRNLLPLIGGTLEYTPDEQGYPSHLLIVPSDATMQGSLDALNLPGLQIGVLDHTLAEDLAGWWANPNRVTAYDNSTAALEGLLSGDVTLLLVSQQDATPYLGVSSTRV
;
A
#
# COMPACT_ATOMS: atom_id res chain seq x y z
N MET A 1 -48.24 23.01 -7.26
CA MET A 1 -46.88 22.52 -7.00
C MET A 1 -46.15 22.52 -8.34
N SER A 2 -45.25 23.46 -8.58
CA SER A 2 -44.52 23.56 -9.85
C SER A 2 -43.17 22.89 -9.71
N GLU A 3 -42.94 21.87 -10.53
CA GLU A 3 -41.71 21.09 -10.61
C GLU A 3 -40.66 21.86 -11.41
N THR A 4 -39.53 22.20 -10.79
CA THR A 4 -38.41 22.90 -11.42
C THR A 4 -37.56 21.91 -12.21
N ALA A 5 -37.47 22.10 -13.52
CA ALA A 5 -36.67 21.28 -14.42
C ALA A 5 -35.16 21.28 -14.06
N PRO A 6 -34.43 20.17 -14.31
CA PRO A 6 -33.02 20.04 -13.97
C PRO A 6 -32.14 20.95 -14.86
N VAL A 7 -31.39 21.86 -14.23
CA VAL A 7 -30.37 22.67 -14.91
C VAL A 7 -29.18 21.77 -15.25
N THR A 8 -29.01 21.46 -16.53
CA THR A 8 -27.84 20.69 -16.99
C THR A 8 -26.63 21.62 -17.11
N PRO A 9 -25.51 21.37 -16.42
CA PRO A 9 -24.33 22.23 -16.49
C PRO A 9 -23.69 22.12 -17.89
N THR A 10 -23.69 23.23 -18.62
CA THR A 10 -23.02 23.35 -19.93
C THR A 10 -21.51 23.41 -19.72
N LYS A 11 -20.81 22.30 -20.04
CA LYS A 11 -19.35 22.27 -20.07
C LYS A 11 -18.84 23.24 -21.13
N ARG A 12 -18.20 24.34 -20.71
CA ARG A 12 -17.57 25.30 -21.63
C ARG A 12 -16.45 24.60 -22.40
N PRO A 13 -16.37 24.76 -23.74
CA PRO A 13 -15.31 24.15 -24.51
C PRO A 13 -13.98 24.81 -24.11
N LEU A 14 -13.09 24.02 -23.51
CA LEU A 14 -11.77 24.49 -23.12
C LEU A 14 -10.99 24.82 -24.39
N ASN A 15 -10.61 26.09 -24.57
CA ASN A 15 -9.89 26.53 -25.77
C ASN A 15 -8.48 25.92 -25.76
N ARG A 16 -8.30 24.86 -26.56
CA ARG A 16 -7.06 24.09 -26.65
C ARG A 16 -5.84 24.98 -26.95
N ILE A 17 -6.03 26.04 -27.74
CA ILE A 17 -4.96 26.99 -28.07
C ILE A 17 -4.52 27.72 -26.80
N VAL A 18 -5.45 28.24 -26.01
CA VAL A 18 -5.13 28.93 -24.75
C VAL A 18 -4.40 28.00 -23.77
N ILE A 19 -4.83 26.75 -23.67
CA ILE A 19 -4.18 25.74 -22.81
C ILE A 19 -2.76 25.46 -23.29
N LEU A 20 -2.58 25.20 -24.59
CA LEU A 20 -1.27 24.89 -25.16
C LEU A 20 -0.32 26.09 -25.04
N THR A 21 -0.82 27.30 -25.27
CA THR A 21 -0.04 28.54 -25.07
C THR A 21 0.38 28.69 -23.62
N LEU A 22 -0.55 28.49 -22.67
CA LEU A 22 -0.25 28.60 -21.24
C LEU A 22 0.74 27.52 -20.79
N LEU A 23 0.57 26.28 -21.26
CA LEU A 23 1.45 25.16 -20.94
C LEU A 23 2.86 25.39 -21.50
N LEU A 24 2.96 25.86 -22.75
CA LEU A 24 4.24 26.24 -23.34
C LEU A 24 4.91 27.36 -22.54
N ALA A 25 4.15 28.38 -22.13
CA ALA A 25 4.66 29.46 -21.31
C ALA A 25 5.20 28.96 -19.96
N ILE A 26 4.48 28.07 -19.27
CA ILE A 26 4.92 27.48 -17.99
C ILE A 26 6.21 26.66 -18.16
N VAL A 27 6.30 25.84 -19.21
CA VAL A 27 7.50 25.03 -19.50
C VAL A 27 8.71 25.93 -19.79
N LEU A 28 8.53 27.00 -20.58
CA LEU A 28 9.61 27.94 -20.88
C LEU A 28 10.06 28.73 -19.65
N VAL A 29 9.12 29.19 -18.82
CA VAL A 29 9.43 29.90 -17.56
C VAL A 29 10.12 28.96 -16.57
N GLY A 30 9.58 27.76 -16.35
CA GLY A 30 10.18 26.75 -15.46
C GLY A 30 11.57 26.32 -15.92
N GLY A 31 11.74 26.11 -17.23
CA GLY A 31 13.04 25.83 -17.84
C GLY A 31 14.03 26.98 -17.66
N PHE A 32 13.62 28.22 -17.91
CA PHE A 32 14.45 29.40 -17.70
C PHE A 32 14.90 29.54 -16.23
N LEU A 33 13.97 29.39 -15.28
CA LEU A 33 14.28 29.44 -13.83
C LEU A 33 15.27 28.35 -13.41
N ARG A 34 15.20 27.15 -14.01
CA ARG A 34 16.16 26.07 -13.77
C ARG A 34 17.59 26.44 -14.17
N PHE A 35 17.79 27.19 -15.25
CA PHE A 35 19.10 27.64 -15.70
C PHE A 35 19.63 28.87 -14.94
N MET A 36 18.77 29.57 -14.21
CA MET A 36 19.18 30.67 -13.32
C MET A 36 19.71 30.18 -11.96
N SER A 37 19.96 28.88 -11.81
CA SER A 37 20.33 28.25 -10.54
C SER A 37 19.40 28.66 -9.39
N LEU A 38 18.13 28.90 -9.70
CA LEU A 38 17.08 28.99 -8.69
C LEU A 38 16.60 27.56 -8.43
N ASN A 39 17.37 26.78 -7.66
CA ASN A 39 16.78 25.55 -7.13
C ASN A 39 15.87 25.94 -5.97
N TRP A 40 14.64 25.44 -6.02
CA TRP A 40 13.67 25.59 -4.93
C TRP A 40 14.15 24.95 -3.61
N ASP A 41 15.24 24.19 -3.64
CA ASP A 41 15.83 23.46 -2.52
C ASP A 41 17.31 23.82 -2.28
N ASP A 42 17.86 24.89 -2.90
CA ASP A 42 19.29 25.29 -2.80
C ASP A 42 19.78 25.66 -1.38
N PHE A 43 18.88 25.68 -0.40
CA PHE A 43 19.20 25.90 1.01
C PHE A 43 18.76 24.75 1.93
N ALA A 44 18.26 23.65 1.37
CA ALA A 44 18.21 22.40 2.09
C ALA A 44 19.61 21.80 2.07
N GLY A 45 20.41 22.10 3.10
CA GLY A 45 21.77 21.57 3.25
C GLY A 45 21.88 20.04 3.38
N LEU A 46 20.74 19.33 3.30
CA LEU A 46 20.63 17.88 3.33
C LEU A 46 19.68 17.48 2.20
N HIS A 47 20.04 16.42 1.47
CA HIS A 47 19.16 15.81 0.48
C HIS A 47 17.83 15.32 1.12
N PRO A 48 16.75 15.10 0.36
CA PRO A 48 15.45 14.72 0.91
C PRO A 48 15.47 13.46 1.79
N ASP A 49 16.30 12.48 1.45
CA ASP A 49 16.56 11.27 2.21
C ASP A 49 17.37 11.55 3.48
N GLU A 50 18.42 12.37 3.39
CA GLU A 50 19.21 12.80 4.55
C GLU A 50 18.37 13.62 5.55
N ARG A 51 17.50 14.50 5.05
CA ARG A 51 16.53 15.25 5.87
C ARG A 51 15.60 14.30 6.60
N PHE A 52 15.17 13.22 5.96
CA PHE A 52 14.31 12.24 6.59
C PHE A 52 15.04 11.53 7.73
N LEU A 53 16.25 11.04 7.49
CA LEU A 53 17.08 10.39 8.50
C LEU A 53 17.39 11.33 9.67
N THR A 54 17.81 12.58 9.39
CA THR A 54 18.22 13.53 10.42
C THR A 54 17.04 14.12 11.21
N ARG A 55 15.92 14.46 10.55
CA ARG A 55 14.79 15.12 11.22
C ARG A 55 13.78 14.15 11.81
N ASN A 56 13.57 12.99 11.19
CA ASN A 56 12.58 12.02 11.68
C ASN A 56 13.25 10.90 12.45
N LEU A 57 14.34 10.30 11.96
CA LEU A 57 14.88 9.12 12.64
C LEU A 57 15.86 9.46 13.76
N LEU A 58 16.74 10.43 13.58
CA LEU A 58 17.80 10.78 14.54
C LEU A 58 17.27 11.12 15.95
N PRO A 59 16.15 11.87 16.12
CA PRO A 59 15.58 12.13 17.43
C PRO A 59 15.03 10.88 18.14
N LEU A 60 14.73 9.81 17.39
CA LEU A 60 14.27 8.53 17.94
C LEU A 60 15.42 7.54 18.23
N ILE A 61 16.64 7.80 17.75
CA ILE A 61 17.80 6.95 18.06
C ILE A 61 18.15 7.11 19.54
N GLY A 62 17.91 6.05 20.33
CA GLY A 62 18.11 6.01 21.78
C GLY A 62 16.86 6.29 22.61
N GLY A 63 15.72 6.60 21.97
CA GLY A 63 14.41 6.65 22.60
C GLY A 63 13.65 5.31 22.53
N THR A 64 12.48 5.24 23.17
CA THR A 64 11.53 4.15 22.93
C THR A 64 10.96 4.30 21.52
N LEU A 65 10.80 3.19 20.81
CA LEU A 65 10.09 3.19 19.52
C LEU A 65 8.65 3.69 19.75
N GLU A 66 8.38 4.92 19.37
CA GLU A 66 7.02 5.46 19.32
C GLU A 66 6.46 5.08 17.96
N TYR A 67 5.75 3.95 17.92
CA TYR A 67 5.01 3.54 16.75
C TYR A 67 3.99 4.64 16.43
N THR A 68 3.85 4.97 15.14
CA THR A 68 2.74 5.80 14.70
C THR A 68 1.45 5.17 15.24
N PRO A 69 0.64 5.89 16.05
CA PRO A 69 -0.54 5.29 16.66
C PRO A 69 -1.43 4.72 15.57
N ASP A 70 -1.84 3.46 15.76
CA ASP A 70 -2.62 2.63 14.82
C ASP A 70 -3.95 3.29 14.40
N GLU A 71 -4.34 4.38 15.06
CA GLU A 71 -5.52 5.20 14.78
C GLU A 71 -5.41 6.06 13.50
N GLN A 72 -4.20 6.30 12.98
CA GLN A 72 -4.05 6.71 11.58
C GLN A 72 -4.28 5.47 10.71
N GLY A 73 -5.52 5.30 10.23
CA GLY A 73 -6.01 4.11 9.52
C GLY A 73 -5.25 3.73 8.24
N TYR A 74 -4.05 3.17 8.41
CA TYR A 74 -3.43 2.32 7.42
C TYR A 74 -4.26 1.03 7.34
N PRO A 75 -4.52 0.51 6.14
CA PRO A 75 -5.19 -0.76 5.99
C PRO A 75 -4.38 -1.82 6.73
N SER A 76 -4.92 -2.29 7.84
CA SER A 76 -4.32 -3.32 8.66
C SER A 76 -4.44 -4.65 7.93
N HIS A 77 -3.35 -5.42 7.94
CA HIS A 77 -3.31 -6.74 7.33
C HIS A 77 -3.06 -7.80 8.40
N LEU A 78 -3.74 -8.92 8.25
CA LEU A 78 -3.67 -10.04 9.16
C LEU A 78 -2.95 -11.19 8.45
N LEU A 79 -2.03 -11.82 9.16
CA LEU A 79 -1.36 -13.03 8.74
C LEU A 79 -2.12 -14.22 9.32
N ILE A 80 -2.61 -15.10 8.46
CA ILE A 80 -3.27 -16.35 8.84
C ILE A 80 -2.33 -17.49 8.53
N VAL A 81 -2.09 -18.32 9.52
CA VAL A 81 -1.11 -19.41 9.45
C VAL A 81 -1.73 -20.67 10.04
N PRO A 82 -1.31 -21.87 9.59
CA PRO A 82 -1.74 -23.12 10.18
C PRO A 82 -1.37 -23.20 11.67
N SER A 83 -2.19 -23.87 12.48
CA SER A 83 -2.00 -23.92 13.94
C SER A 83 -0.72 -24.64 14.40
N ASP A 84 -0.13 -25.45 13.53
CA ASP A 84 1.13 -26.16 13.72
C ASP A 84 2.35 -25.33 13.31
N ALA A 85 2.15 -24.16 12.69
CA ALA A 85 3.24 -23.25 12.38
C ALA A 85 3.79 -22.60 13.65
N THR A 86 5.07 -22.83 13.93
CA THR A 86 5.75 -22.20 15.08
C THR A 86 6.20 -20.80 14.67
N MET A 87 5.44 -19.77 15.04
CA MET A 87 5.82 -18.37 14.86
C MET A 87 5.80 -17.64 16.20
N GLN A 88 6.91 -16.96 16.54
CA GLN A 88 7.00 -16.08 17.70
C GLN A 88 6.57 -14.65 17.34
N GLY A 89 6.62 -14.28 16.06
CA GLY A 89 6.08 -13.02 15.54
C GLY A 89 5.82 -13.04 14.03
N SER A 90 5.20 -11.97 13.52
CA SER A 90 4.88 -11.80 12.09
C SER A 90 6.10 -11.80 11.18
N LEU A 91 7.27 -11.39 11.70
CA LEU A 91 8.53 -11.39 10.95
C LEU A 91 9.12 -12.79 10.77
N ASP A 92 8.73 -13.77 11.58
CA ASP A 92 9.17 -15.16 11.40
C ASP A 92 8.59 -15.78 10.14
N ALA A 93 7.47 -15.24 9.64
CA ALA A 93 6.85 -15.66 8.38
C ALA A 93 7.82 -15.56 7.19
N LEU A 94 8.76 -14.62 7.21
CA LEU A 94 9.77 -14.44 6.17
C LEU A 94 10.78 -15.58 6.08
N ASN A 95 10.98 -16.29 7.18
CA ASN A 95 11.97 -17.37 7.29
C ASN A 95 11.34 -18.75 7.09
N LEU A 96 10.05 -18.83 6.74
CA LEU A 96 9.40 -20.11 6.50
C LEU A 96 10.03 -20.79 5.27
N PRO A 97 10.46 -22.06 5.40
CA PRO A 97 11.04 -22.80 4.28
C PRO A 97 9.97 -23.01 3.20
N GLY A 98 10.27 -22.60 1.96
CA GLY A 98 9.31 -22.71 0.86
C GLY A 98 8.12 -21.74 0.96
N LEU A 99 8.30 -20.61 1.65
CA LEU A 99 7.29 -19.57 1.83
C LEU A 99 6.51 -19.28 0.52
N GLN A 100 5.23 -19.64 0.56
CA GLN A 100 4.24 -19.33 -0.47
C GLN A 100 3.08 -18.59 0.20
N ILE A 101 2.77 -17.40 -0.30
CA ILE A 101 1.81 -16.47 0.28
C ILE A 101 0.53 -16.50 -0.54
N GLY A 102 -0.58 -16.88 0.10
CA GLY A 102 -1.90 -16.73 -0.49
C GLY A 102 -2.47 -15.35 -0.22
N VAL A 103 -3.05 -14.74 -1.25
CA VAL A 103 -3.71 -13.43 -1.19
C VAL A 103 -5.02 -13.48 -1.95
N LEU A 104 -5.93 -12.55 -1.64
CA LEU A 104 -7.11 -12.34 -2.48
C LEU A 104 -6.72 -11.50 -3.70
N ASP A 105 -7.20 -11.90 -4.87
CA ASP A 105 -6.95 -11.20 -6.12
C ASP A 105 -7.50 -9.76 -6.07
N HIS A 106 -6.78 -8.83 -6.70
CA HIS A 106 -7.13 -7.42 -6.81
C HIS A 106 -7.26 -6.70 -5.46
N THR A 107 -6.43 -7.09 -4.49
CA THR A 107 -6.37 -6.46 -3.17
C THR A 107 -5.01 -5.83 -2.92
N LEU A 108 -4.96 -4.83 -2.02
CA LEU A 108 -3.70 -4.25 -1.57
C LEU A 108 -2.74 -5.30 -0.98
N ALA A 109 -3.30 -6.37 -0.38
CA ALA A 109 -2.50 -7.47 0.15
C ALA A 109 -1.70 -8.18 -0.96
N GLU A 110 -2.25 -8.29 -2.17
CA GLU A 110 -1.54 -8.85 -3.33
C GLU A 110 -0.36 -7.97 -3.74
N ASP A 111 -0.60 -6.68 -3.94
CA ASP A 111 0.43 -5.71 -4.31
C ASP A 111 1.57 -5.69 -3.29
N LEU A 112 1.22 -5.70 -2.00
CA LEU A 112 2.20 -5.78 -0.94
C LEU A 112 2.96 -7.09 -1.03
N ALA A 113 2.29 -8.25 -0.99
CA ALA A 113 2.93 -9.57 -1.09
C ALA A 113 3.93 -9.65 -2.25
N GLY A 114 3.57 -9.14 -3.43
CA GLY A 114 4.46 -9.07 -4.58
C GLY A 114 5.72 -8.23 -4.32
N TRP A 115 5.59 -7.10 -3.63
CA TRP A 115 6.69 -6.20 -3.32
C TRP A 115 7.69 -6.79 -2.31
N TRP A 116 7.24 -7.37 -1.20
CA TRP A 116 8.14 -7.81 -0.12
C TRP A 116 8.59 -9.28 -0.22
N ALA A 117 7.78 -10.16 -0.84
CA ALA A 117 8.06 -11.60 -0.84
C ALA A 117 8.46 -12.17 -2.22
N ASN A 118 8.55 -11.33 -3.26
CA ASN A 118 8.71 -11.70 -4.69
C ASN A 118 7.40 -12.22 -5.32
N PRO A 119 6.99 -11.72 -6.50
CA PRO A 119 5.75 -12.15 -7.16
C PRO A 119 5.64 -13.66 -7.41
N ASN A 120 6.78 -14.35 -7.61
CA ASN A 120 6.79 -15.80 -7.84
C ASN A 120 6.42 -16.63 -6.59
N ARG A 121 6.34 -15.99 -5.41
CA ARG A 121 5.95 -16.62 -4.15
C ARG A 121 4.53 -16.26 -3.73
N VAL A 122 3.78 -15.58 -4.59
CA VAL A 122 2.42 -15.11 -4.31
C VAL A 122 1.44 -15.89 -5.18
N THR A 123 0.40 -16.43 -4.54
CA THR A 123 -0.71 -17.10 -5.21
C THR A 123 -1.98 -16.30 -4.92
N ALA A 124 -2.53 -15.68 -5.96
CA ALA A 124 -3.80 -14.96 -5.87
C ALA A 124 -4.98 -15.92 -5.98
N TYR A 125 -6.01 -15.70 -5.17
CA TYR A 125 -7.25 -16.47 -5.15
C TYR A 125 -8.45 -15.56 -5.39
N ASP A 126 -9.40 -16.04 -6.17
CA ASP A 126 -10.61 -15.29 -6.54
C ASP A 126 -11.53 -14.99 -5.33
N ASN A 127 -11.46 -15.81 -4.27
CA ASN A 127 -12.32 -15.68 -3.09
C ASN A 127 -11.68 -16.29 -1.84
N SER A 128 -12.24 -15.95 -0.68
CA SER A 128 -11.72 -16.36 0.64
C SER A 128 -11.82 -17.86 0.91
N THR A 129 -12.79 -18.55 0.31
CA THR A 129 -12.93 -20.00 0.43
C THR A 129 -11.81 -20.73 -0.28
N ALA A 130 -11.50 -20.34 -1.53
CA ALA A 130 -10.39 -20.90 -2.30
C ALA A 130 -9.04 -20.61 -1.63
N ALA A 131 -8.86 -19.40 -1.08
CA ALA A 131 -7.66 -19.04 -0.31
C ALA A 131 -7.49 -19.92 0.94
N LEU A 132 -8.56 -20.13 1.70
CA LEU A 132 -8.53 -21.02 2.88
C LEU A 132 -8.26 -22.47 2.49
N GLU A 133 -8.87 -22.96 1.40
CA GLU A 133 -8.63 -24.31 0.90
C GLU A 133 -7.16 -24.50 0.51
N GLY A 134 -6.56 -23.52 -0.19
CA GLY A 134 -5.13 -23.51 -0.52
C GLY A 134 -4.21 -23.50 0.71
N LEU A 135 -4.64 -22.86 1.81
CA LEU A 135 -3.90 -22.90 3.08
C LEU A 135 -4.00 -24.28 3.74
N LEU A 136 -5.18 -24.91 3.68
CA LEU A 136 -5.44 -26.22 4.29
C LEU A 136 -4.85 -27.38 3.48
N SER A 137 -4.76 -27.26 2.16
CA SER A 137 -4.10 -28.22 1.27
C SER A 137 -2.57 -28.15 1.37
N GLY A 138 -2.03 -27.03 1.86
CA GLY A 138 -0.60 -26.74 1.90
C GLY A 138 -0.04 -26.17 0.61
N ASP A 139 -0.89 -25.76 -0.34
CA ASP A 139 -0.48 -25.05 -1.56
C ASP A 139 0.12 -23.67 -1.25
N VAL A 140 -0.37 -23.02 -0.17
CA VAL A 140 0.22 -21.82 0.41
C VAL A 140 0.54 -22.04 1.88
N THR A 141 1.64 -21.43 2.33
CA THR A 141 2.13 -21.55 3.71
C THR A 141 1.41 -20.59 4.66
N LEU A 142 1.00 -19.42 4.16
CA LEU A 142 0.28 -18.41 4.92
C LEU A 142 -0.69 -17.65 4.03
N LEU A 143 -1.70 -17.03 4.62
CA LEU A 143 -2.55 -16.05 3.96
C LEU A 143 -2.27 -14.66 4.48
N LEU A 144 -2.15 -13.70 3.57
CA LEU A 144 -2.13 -12.27 3.89
C LEU A 144 -3.47 -11.68 3.45
N VAL A 145 -4.23 -11.17 4.41
CA VAL A 145 -5.57 -10.62 4.15
C VAL A 145 -5.74 -9.26 4.81
N SER A 146 -6.55 -8.40 4.19
CA SER A 146 -7.00 -7.16 4.83
C SER A 146 -7.84 -7.50 6.06
N GLN A 147 -7.73 -6.72 7.13
CA GLN A 147 -8.55 -6.90 8.34
C GLN A 147 -10.06 -6.83 8.04
N GLN A 148 -10.45 -6.05 7.01
CA GLN A 148 -11.85 -5.93 6.58
C GLN A 148 -12.36 -7.20 5.89
N ASP A 149 -11.46 -7.95 5.25
CA ASP A 149 -11.76 -9.20 4.53
C ASP A 149 -11.42 -10.44 5.37
N ALA A 150 -10.96 -10.23 6.62
CA ALA A 150 -10.51 -11.30 7.50
C ALA A 150 -11.67 -12.09 8.15
N THR A 151 -12.90 -11.56 8.11
CA THR A 151 -14.08 -12.16 8.77
C THR A 151 -14.29 -13.64 8.47
N PRO A 152 -14.15 -14.15 7.23
CA PRO A 152 -14.34 -15.56 6.92
C PRO A 152 -13.32 -16.51 7.59
N TYR A 153 -12.18 -15.98 8.03
CA TYR A 153 -11.09 -16.76 8.62
C TYR A 153 -11.12 -16.75 10.16
N LEU A 154 -11.82 -15.77 10.75
CA LEU A 154 -12.01 -15.62 12.20
C LEU A 154 -13.05 -16.64 12.70
N GLY A 155 -12.64 -17.90 12.87
CA GLY A 155 -13.51 -18.96 13.39
C GLY A 155 -13.10 -20.39 13.03
N VAL A 156 -12.09 -20.57 12.18
CA VAL A 156 -11.63 -21.89 11.74
C VAL A 156 -10.65 -22.47 12.77
N SER A 157 -11.16 -23.08 13.85
CA SER A 157 -10.37 -23.97 14.71
C SER A 157 -10.54 -25.42 14.23
N SER A 158 -9.55 -25.94 13.51
CA SER A 158 -9.56 -27.36 13.11
C SER A 158 -9.11 -28.25 14.27
N THR A 159 -10.08 -28.75 15.05
CA THR A 159 -9.87 -29.97 15.85
C THR A 159 -9.97 -31.16 14.90
N ARG A 160 -8.83 -31.80 14.58
CA ARG A 160 -8.84 -33.14 13.97
C ARG A 160 -9.20 -34.18 15.03
N VAL A 161 -10.20 -35.02 14.73
CA VAL A 161 -10.46 -36.30 15.40
C VAL A 161 -9.54 -37.36 14.82
#